data_AF-A0A965AI47-F1
#
_entry.id   AF-A0A965AI47-F1
#
_cell.length_a   1.000
_cell.length_b   1.000
_cell.length_c   1.000
_cell.angle_alpha   90.00
_cell.angle_beta   90.00
_cell.angle_gamma   90.00
#
_symmetry.space_group_name_H-M   'P 1'
#
loop_
_entity.id
_entity.type
_entity.pdbx_description
1 polymer ?
#
loop_
_entity_poly.entity_id
_entity_poly.type
_entity_poly.pdbx_seq_one_letter_code
_entity_poly.pdbx_strand_id
1 'polypeptide(L)'
;MAQFHGTIFDDVITGSLNDDIIDARDGDDTVDAGGGDDVITGGVGDDVLTGGTGDDTFVFTQDPGTTSATSYFTSFGHDRIVDFSAGAGS
;
A
#
# COMPACT_ATOMS: atom_id res chain seq x y z
N MET A 1 -11.00 -13.04 -0.57
CA MET A 1 -9.62 -12.99 -1.07
C MET A 1 -9.54 -13.08 -2.57
N ALA A 2 -9.64 -11.93 -3.24
CA ALA A 2 -9.10 -11.76 -4.58
C ALA A 2 -7.65 -11.25 -4.51
N GLN A 3 -7.00 -11.21 -5.67
CA GLN A 3 -5.64 -10.67 -5.80
C GLN A 3 -5.62 -9.61 -6.90
N PHE A 4 -5.09 -8.44 -6.58
CA PHE A 4 -4.91 -7.34 -7.50
C PHE A 4 -3.42 -7.05 -7.63
N HIS A 5 -2.95 -6.94 -8.87
CA HIS A 5 -1.57 -6.63 -9.18
C HIS A 5 -1.53 -5.46 -10.15
N GLY A 6 -0.77 -4.43 -9.80
CA GLY A 6 -0.42 -3.35 -10.71
C GLY A 6 0.69 -3.76 -11.68
N THR A 7 1.39 -2.77 -12.20
CA THR A 7 2.35 -2.88 -13.28
C THR A 7 3.73 -2.40 -12.84
N ILE A 8 4.41 -1.59 -13.65
CA ILE A 8 5.65 -0.91 -13.26
C ILE A 8 5.51 0.60 -13.50
N PHE A 9 4.26 1.03 -13.58
CA PHE A 9 3.82 2.37 -13.90
C PHE A 9 2.72 2.73 -12.90
N ASP A 10 2.46 4.02 -12.79
CA ASP A 10 1.40 4.56 -11.94
C ASP A 10 0.04 3.92 -12.27
N ASP A 11 -0.49 3.20 -11.30
CA ASP A 11 -1.74 2.46 -11.38
C ASP A 11 -2.81 3.05 -10.44
N VAL A 12 -4.08 2.83 -10.82
CA VAL A 12 -5.24 3.06 -9.95
C VAL A 12 -5.90 1.73 -9.70
N ILE A 13 -5.80 1.25 -8.46
CA ILE A 13 -6.31 -0.06 -8.06
C ILE A 13 -7.48 0.13 -7.12
N THR A 14 -8.61 -0.52 -7.43
CA THR A 14 -9.77 -0.61 -6.55
C THR A 14 -10.04 -2.07 -6.23
N GLY A 15 -9.98 -2.40 -4.95
CA GLY A 15 -10.31 -3.72 -4.42
C GLY A 15 -11.81 -3.99 -4.38
N SER A 16 -12.22 -4.94 -3.55
CA SER A 16 -13.60 -5.41 -3.45
C SER A 16 -14.22 -5.04 -2.10
N LEU A 17 -15.35 -5.67 -1.75
CA LEU A 17 -15.98 -5.54 -0.43
C LEU A 17 -15.63 -6.73 0.48
N ASN A 18 -14.66 -7.54 0.09
CA ASN A 18 -14.15 -8.67 0.87
C ASN A 18 -12.64 -8.55 0.97
N ASP A 19 -12.04 -9.28 1.90
CA ASP A 19 -10.59 -9.38 2.07
C ASP A 19 -9.88 -9.58 0.72
N ASP A 20 -8.82 -8.82 0.48
CA ASP A 20 -8.04 -8.80 -0.75
C ASP A 20 -6.54 -8.77 -0.45
N ILE A 21 -5.75 -9.22 -1.44
CA ILE A 21 -4.29 -9.01 -1.48
C ILE A 21 -4.01 -8.08 -2.64
N ILE A 22 -3.39 -6.94 -2.36
CA ILE A 22 -3.06 -5.92 -3.34
C ILE A 22 -1.55 -5.70 -3.36
N ASP A 23 -0.97 -5.78 -4.56
CA ASP A 23 0.44 -5.51 -4.85
C ASP A 23 0.51 -4.51 -6.00
N ALA A 24 0.70 -3.22 -5.70
CA ALA A 24 0.66 -2.15 -6.69
C ALA A 24 1.93 -2.10 -7.56
N ARG A 25 3.07 -2.49 -6.95
CA ARG A 25 4.40 -2.71 -7.55
C ARG A 25 5.19 -1.41 -7.74
N ASP A 26 5.80 -1.19 -8.89
CA ASP A 26 6.59 0.03 -9.13
C ASP A 26 5.69 1.09 -9.75
N GLY A 27 5.91 2.36 -9.42
CA GLY A 27 5.11 3.48 -9.89
C GLY A 27 4.54 4.28 -8.72
N ASP A 28 4.05 5.49 -8.99
CA ASP A 28 3.34 6.28 -7.97
C ASP A 28 1.86 5.86 -7.96
N ASP A 29 1.49 4.90 -7.12
CA ASP A 29 0.20 4.23 -7.21
C ASP A 29 -0.89 4.86 -6.32
N THR A 30 -2.15 4.68 -6.73
CA THR A 30 -3.31 4.99 -5.88
C THR A 30 -4.13 3.72 -5.65
N VAL A 31 -4.20 3.30 -4.38
CA VAL A 31 -4.90 2.09 -3.96
C VAL A 31 -6.07 2.43 -3.03
N ASP A 32 -7.23 1.88 -3.34
CA ASP A 32 -8.40 1.80 -2.46
C ASP A 32 -8.80 0.33 -2.32
N ALA A 33 -8.52 -0.30 -1.18
CA ALA A 33 -8.76 -1.72 -0.99
C ALA A 33 -10.25 -2.05 -0.75
N GLY A 34 -11.03 -1.07 -0.33
CA GLY A 34 -12.48 -1.18 -0.20
C GLY A 34 -12.93 -1.64 1.18
N GLY A 35 -13.28 -2.91 1.34
CA GLY A 35 -13.65 -3.41 2.66
C GLY A 35 -13.39 -4.89 2.83
N GLY A 36 -13.35 -5.34 4.07
CA GLY A 36 -12.75 -6.63 4.43
C GLY A 36 -11.40 -6.38 5.11
N ASP A 37 -10.71 -7.45 5.49
CA ASP A 37 -9.39 -7.34 6.11
C ASP A 37 -8.31 -7.48 5.01
N ASP A 38 -7.75 -6.36 4.56
CA ASP A 38 -6.90 -6.32 3.36
C ASP A 38 -5.40 -6.39 3.67
N VAL A 39 -4.62 -6.92 2.71
CA VAL A 39 -3.16 -6.85 2.73
C VAL A 39 -2.68 -6.04 1.52
N ILE A 40 -2.08 -4.88 1.79
CA ILE A 40 -1.73 -3.88 0.77
C ILE A 40 -0.22 -3.67 0.75
N THR A 41 0.41 -3.92 -0.39
CA THR A 41 1.78 -3.53 -0.70
C THR A 41 1.72 -2.44 -1.76
N GLY A 42 2.19 -1.23 -1.44
CA GLY A 42 2.34 -0.14 -2.42
C GLY A 42 3.44 -0.51 -3.39
N GLY A 43 4.68 -0.44 -2.93
CA GLY A 43 5.83 -1.02 -3.61
C GLY A 43 6.93 0.02 -3.74
N VAL A 44 7.40 0.31 -4.93
CA VAL A 44 8.39 1.37 -5.16
C VAL A 44 7.71 2.57 -5.81
N GLY A 45 7.70 3.71 -5.13
CA GLY A 45 7.13 4.95 -5.62
C GLY A 45 6.47 5.75 -4.50
N ASP A 46 6.01 6.96 -4.81
CA ASP A 46 5.26 7.75 -3.84
C ASP A 46 3.77 7.32 -3.87
N ASP A 47 3.40 6.32 -3.06
CA ASP A 47 2.05 5.72 -3.11
C ASP A 47 1.00 6.43 -2.23
N VAL A 48 -0.27 6.36 -2.64
CA VAL A 48 -1.43 6.75 -1.82
C VAL A 48 -2.30 5.54 -1.55
N LEU A 49 -2.32 5.09 -0.29
CA LEU A 49 -2.95 3.83 0.11
C LEU A 49 -4.13 4.08 1.06
N THR A 50 -5.27 3.46 0.76
CA THR A 50 -6.49 3.46 1.59
C THR A 50 -6.88 2.01 1.86
N GLY A 51 -7.01 1.64 3.13
CA GLY A 51 -7.44 0.29 3.53
C GLY A 51 -8.96 0.13 3.45
N GLY A 52 -9.68 1.18 3.81
CA GLY A 52 -11.13 1.18 3.81
C GLY A 52 -11.69 0.64 5.12
N THR A 53 -12.66 -0.26 5.07
CA THR A 53 -13.29 -0.80 6.29
C THR A 53 -12.78 -2.20 6.62
N GLY A 54 -12.20 -2.37 7.80
CA GLY A 54 -11.73 -3.67 8.28
C GLY A 54 -10.45 -3.50 9.08
N ASP A 55 -9.81 -4.62 9.41
CA ASP A 55 -8.49 -4.64 10.04
C ASP A 55 -7.41 -4.84 8.96
N ASP A 56 -6.97 -3.73 8.37
CA ASP A 56 -6.04 -3.75 7.22
C ASP A 56 -4.56 -3.82 7.61
N THR A 57 -3.76 -4.45 6.76
CA THR A 57 -2.31 -4.57 6.89
C THR A 57 -1.59 -3.92 5.72
N PHE A 58 -0.83 -2.86 6.00
CA PHE A 58 0.07 -2.23 5.03
C PHE A 58 1.48 -2.82 5.16
N VAL A 59 2.00 -3.36 4.05
CA VAL A 59 3.29 -4.04 3.99
C VAL A 59 4.30 -3.18 3.25
N PHE A 60 5.38 -2.82 3.94
CA PHE A 60 6.52 -2.14 3.36
C PHE A 60 7.65 -3.14 3.16
N THR A 61 8.04 -3.41 1.90
CA THR A 61 9.14 -4.32 1.60
C THR A 61 10.43 -3.56 1.29
N GLN A 62 11.57 -4.05 1.78
CA GLN A 62 12.87 -3.47 1.44
C GLN A 62 13.40 -4.09 0.15
N ASP A 63 13.89 -3.27 -0.79
CA ASP A 63 14.81 -3.72 -1.83
C ASP A 63 16.07 -4.27 -1.13
N PRO A 64 16.42 -5.55 -1.34
CA PRO A 64 17.61 -6.16 -0.76
C PRO A 64 18.92 -5.44 -1.13
N GLY A 65 18.93 -4.56 -2.13
CA GLY A 65 20.07 -3.71 -2.49
C GLY A 65 20.27 -2.47 -1.59
N THR A 66 19.30 -2.12 -0.73
CA THR A 66 19.34 -0.87 0.04
C THR A 66 20.10 -1.04 1.35
N THR A 67 21.25 -0.38 1.46
CA THR A 67 22.16 -0.51 2.62
C THR A 67 22.17 0.71 3.55
N SER A 68 21.40 1.77 3.26
CA SER A 68 21.42 3.03 4.01
C SER A 68 20.02 3.60 4.23
N ALA A 69 19.69 4.01 5.46
CA ALA A 69 18.42 4.63 5.85
C ALA A 69 17.98 5.79 4.92
N THR A 70 18.92 6.61 4.49
CA THR A 70 18.65 7.76 3.58
C THR A 70 18.29 7.30 2.16
N SER A 71 18.78 6.13 1.75
CA SER A 71 18.43 5.51 0.48
C SER A 71 17.04 4.88 0.53
N TYR A 72 16.50 4.54 1.71
CA TYR A 72 15.11 4.08 1.81
C TYR A 72 14.12 5.18 1.39
N PHE A 73 14.25 6.39 1.93
CA PHE A 73 13.30 7.46 1.64
C PHE A 73 13.36 8.03 0.22
N THR A 74 14.42 7.75 -0.54
CA THR A 74 14.61 8.32 -1.89
C THR A 74 14.58 7.27 -3.00
N SER A 75 14.65 5.98 -2.65
CA SER A 75 14.64 4.87 -3.60
C SER A 75 13.33 4.06 -3.57
N PHE A 76 12.53 4.16 -2.51
CA PHE A 76 11.20 3.50 -2.42
C PHE A 76 10.04 4.48 -2.57
N GLY A 77 10.32 5.78 -2.62
CA GLY A 77 9.30 6.81 -2.50
C GLY A 77 8.73 6.95 -1.08
N HIS A 78 7.70 7.77 -0.96
CA HIS A 78 7.03 8.18 0.27
C HIS A 78 5.55 7.82 0.21
N ASP A 79 5.20 6.73 0.86
CA ASP A 79 3.81 6.30 0.90
C ASP A 79 3.01 7.13 1.89
N ARG A 80 1.74 7.37 1.55
CA ARG A 80 0.77 8.01 2.40
C ARG A 80 -0.44 7.11 2.61
N ILE A 81 -0.60 6.63 3.84
CA ILE A 81 -1.84 5.99 4.28
C ILE A 81 -2.84 7.08 4.69
N VAL A 82 -4.00 7.12 4.04
CA VAL A 82 -4.91 8.30 4.12
C VAL A 82 -6.09 8.16 5.08
N ASP A 83 -6.38 6.95 5.52
CA ASP A 83 -7.53 6.61 6.38
C ASP A 83 -7.11 6.08 7.75
N PHE A 84 -5.85 6.28 8.12
CA PHE A 84 -5.36 5.98 9.45
C PHE A 84 -6.09 6.83 10.50
N SER A 85 -7.14 6.26 11.08
CA SER A 85 -7.81 6.86 12.24
C SER A 85 -7.10 6.38 13.49
N ALA A 86 -6.37 7.28 14.15
CA ALA A 86 -5.83 6.98 15.47
C ALA A 86 -7.01 6.70 16.40
N GLY A 87 -7.13 5.46 16.89
CA GLY A 87 -8.13 5.10 17.87
C GLY A 87 -8.09 6.12 19.00
N ALA A 88 -9.21 6.79 19.27
CA ALA A 88 -9.32 7.72 20.37
C ALA A 88 -9.07 6.92 21.66
N GLY A 89 -7.86 6.99 22.19
CA GLY A 89 -7.49 6.28 23.41
C GLY A 89 -8.50 6.62 24.50
N SER A 90 -9.16 5.60 25.04
CA SER A 90 -10.06 5.71 26.19
C SER A 90 -9.28 6.04 27.46
#